data_AF-A0A822YSY7-F1
#
_entry.id   AF-A0A822YSY7-F1
#
_cell.length_a   1.000
_cell.length_b   1.000
_cell.length_c   1.000
_cell.angle_alpha   90.00
_cell.angle_beta   90.00
_cell.angle_gamma   90.00
#
_symmetry.space_group_name_H-M   'P 1'
#
loop_
_entity.id
_entity.type
_entity.pdbx_description
1 polymer ?
#
loop_
_entity_poly.entity_id
_entity_poly.type
_entity_poly.pdbx_seq_one_letter_code
_entity_poly.pdbx_strand_id
1 'polypeptide(L)'
;MDLGLIKTLPPPQTFYLLRSSSQPHPNLLYILSSSIFAFSLDALNVTWHNPETPLVWRVDPLVAIIGSHVVVAGGTSAFEDDPPAVEMYNLDSRKWEMCRSMPAILVGSAPTTCLSIAVSKGQLFVLEKLSGVICTFDPEKKTWGGPFNLHRPGPSVLCSLITGSSDGRLILVGLMMGEVTDSIQGIGLWEVNCETSDCKAMGNMPG
;
A
#
# COMPACT_ATOMS: atom_id res chain seq x y z
N MET A 1 8.80 -31.17 -24.38
CA MET A 1 9.02 -29.85 -23.75
C MET A 1 7.82 -29.64 -22.85
N ASP A 2 7.99 -29.94 -21.57
CA ASP A 2 6.90 -30.14 -20.62
C ASP A 2 6.62 -28.80 -19.92
N LEU A 3 5.51 -28.15 -20.28
CA LEU A 3 5.03 -26.94 -19.62
C LEU A 3 4.26 -27.38 -18.37
N GLY A 4 4.98 -27.43 -17.24
CA GLY A 4 4.44 -27.81 -15.95
C GLY A 4 3.15 -27.06 -15.62
N LEU A 5 2.10 -27.84 -15.32
CA LEU A 5 0.77 -27.36 -14.96
C LEU A 5 0.83 -26.30 -13.85
N ILE A 6 0.42 -25.07 -14.19
CA ILE A 6 -0.07 -24.11 -13.22
C ILE A 6 -1.43 -24.65 -12.76
N LYS A 7 -1.50 -25.16 -11.53
CA LYS A 7 -2.77 -25.59 -10.93
C LYS A 7 -3.64 -24.36 -10.71
N THR A 8 -4.56 -24.09 -11.62
CA THR A 8 -5.67 -23.16 -11.42
C THR A 8 -6.67 -23.81 -10.46
N LEU A 9 -6.78 -23.31 -9.23
CA LEU A 9 -7.80 -23.76 -8.27
C LEU A 9 -8.98 -22.77 -8.27
N PRO A 10 -10.21 -23.24 -8.06
CA PRO A 10 -11.37 -22.37 -7.91
C PRO A 10 -11.22 -21.47 -6.65
N PRO A 11 -11.94 -20.32 -6.59
CA PRO A 11 -11.91 -19.45 -5.42
C PRO A 11 -12.26 -20.25 -4.14
N PRO A 12 -11.57 -19.98 -3.02
CA PRO A 12 -11.68 -20.80 -1.82
C PRO A 12 -13.11 -20.78 -1.24
N GLN A 13 -13.61 -21.97 -0.87
CA GLN A 13 -14.98 -22.22 -0.37
C GLN A 13 -15.17 -21.86 1.12
N THR A 14 -14.21 -21.16 1.74
CA THR A 14 -14.22 -20.76 3.16
C THR A 14 -14.15 -19.24 3.25
N PHE A 15 -14.85 -18.64 4.22
CA PHE A 15 -14.94 -17.19 4.41
C PHE A 15 -13.57 -16.56 4.74
N TYR A 16 -12.81 -16.21 3.71
CA TYR A 16 -11.63 -15.37 3.83
C TYR A 16 -11.97 -13.93 3.44
N LEU A 17 -11.35 -12.96 4.12
CA LEU A 17 -11.50 -11.56 3.76
C LEU A 17 -10.78 -11.30 2.44
N LEU A 18 -11.56 -11.05 1.39
CA LEU A 18 -11.08 -10.57 0.10
C LEU A 18 -10.70 -9.09 0.25
N ARG A 19 -9.46 -8.76 -0.08
CA ARG A 19 -8.94 -7.39 0.05
C ARG A 19 -8.44 -6.88 -1.29
N SER A 20 -8.62 -5.58 -1.51
CA SER A 20 -8.13 -4.87 -2.70
C SER A 20 -7.06 -3.86 -2.28
N SER A 21 -6.01 -3.74 -3.10
CA SER A 21 -4.97 -2.72 -2.94
C SER A 21 -5.28 -1.49 -3.81
N SER A 22 -5.10 -0.29 -3.26
CA SER A 22 -5.38 1.00 -3.93
C SER A 22 -4.29 1.41 -4.94
N GLN A 23 -3.75 0.45 -5.70
CA GLN A 23 -2.68 0.70 -6.68
C GLN A 23 -3.24 1.14 -8.05
N PRO A 24 -2.46 1.88 -8.86
CA PRO A 24 -2.96 2.44 -10.12
C PRO A 24 -3.30 1.40 -11.20
N HIS A 25 -2.72 0.19 -11.16
CA HIS A 25 -2.90 -0.93 -12.13
C HIS A 25 -2.57 -2.30 -11.49
N PRO A 26 -3.16 -3.41 -11.97
CA PRO A 26 -4.57 -3.77 -12.01
C PRO A 26 -5.08 -4.12 -10.59
N ASN A 27 -6.38 -4.39 -10.44
CA ASN A 27 -7.06 -4.77 -9.21
C ASN A 27 -6.38 -5.94 -8.48
N LEU A 28 -5.34 -5.68 -7.69
CA LEU A 28 -4.73 -6.69 -6.84
C LEU A 28 -5.79 -7.10 -5.83
N LEU A 29 -6.36 -8.28 -6.05
CA LEU A 29 -7.17 -8.98 -5.07
C LEU A 29 -6.31 -9.99 -4.36
N TYR A 30 -6.38 -10.00 -3.04
CA TYR A 30 -5.66 -10.98 -2.26
C TYR A 30 -6.50 -11.51 -1.11
N ILE A 31 -6.10 -12.70 -0.67
CA ILE A 31 -6.59 -13.43 0.48
C ILE A 31 -5.38 -13.72 1.34
N LEU A 32 -5.46 -13.35 2.61
CA LEU A 32 -4.45 -13.69 3.61
C LEU A 32 -5.12 -14.22 4.87
N SER A 33 -4.65 -15.38 5.32
CA SER A 33 -5.01 -16.01 6.60
C SER A 33 -3.75 -16.57 7.27
N SER A 34 -3.90 -17.28 8.38
CA SER A 34 -2.78 -17.98 9.03
C SER A 34 -2.18 -19.12 8.22
N SER A 35 -2.88 -19.61 7.20
CA SER A 35 -2.48 -20.79 6.44
C SER A 35 -2.56 -20.61 4.93
N ILE A 36 -3.08 -19.48 4.46
CA ILE A 36 -3.27 -19.21 3.04
C ILE A 36 -2.83 -17.80 2.72
N PHE A 37 -2.02 -17.67 1.68
CA PHE A 37 -1.83 -16.42 0.96
C PHE A 37 -2.07 -16.67 -0.53
N ALA A 38 -3.08 -16.01 -1.08
CA ALA A 38 -3.39 -16.11 -2.49
C ALA A 38 -3.69 -14.73 -3.06
N PHE A 39 -3.33 -14.50 -4.31
CA PHE A 39 -3.57 -13.22 -4.97
C PHE A 39 -3.88 -13.38 -6.45
N SER A 40 -4.57 -12.40 -7.00
CA SER A 40 -4.96 -12.31 -8.40
C SER A 40 -4.56 -10.94 -8.94
N LEU A 41 -4.04 -10.96 -10.18
CA LEU A 41 -3.52 -9.78 -10.87
C LEU A 41 -4.33 -9.43 -12.12
N ASP A 42 -5.09 -10.37 -12.66
CA ASP A 42 -5.84 -10.11 -13.88
C ASP A 42 -7.06 -9.24 -13.57
N ALA A 43 -7.44 -8.38 -14.51
CA ALA A 43 -8.50 -7.39 -14.30
C ALA A 43 -9.85 -8.01 -13.90
N LEU A 44 -10.10 -9.27 -14.30
CA LEU A 44 -11.33 -10.01 -14.02
C LEU A 44 -11.21 -10.97 -12.83
N ASN A 45 -10.03 -11.06 -12.24
CA ASN A 45 -9.67 -11.96 -11.15
C ASN A 45 -9.99 -13.44 -11.37
N VAL A 46 -9.74 -13.91 -12.60
CA VAL A 46 -9.95 -15.30 -13.04
C VAL A 46 -8.78 -16.20 -12.61
N THR A 47 -7.55 -15.66 -12.57
CA THR A 47 -6.33 -16.43 -12.29
C THR A 47 -5.78 -16.09 -10.92
N TRP A 48 -5.75 -17.10 -10.05
CA TRP A 48 -5.24 -16.99 -8.69
C TRP A 48 -3.89 -17.68 -8.53
N HIS A 49 -2.96 -16.96 -7.92
CA HIS A 49 -1.66 -17.45 -7.48
C HIS A 49 -1.75 -17.83 -6.00
N ASN A 50 -1.22 -19.00 -5.63
CA ASN A 50 -1.22 -19.49 -4.25
C ASN A 50 0.21 -19.91 -3.85
N PRO A 51 1.10 -18.95 -3.58
CA PRO A 51 2.44 -19.24 -3.08
C PRO A 51 2.41 -19.85 -1.67
N GLU A 52 3.59 -20.23 -1.17
CA GLU A 52 3.76 -20.47 0.26
C GLU A 52 3.34 -19.22 1.06
N THR A 53 2.86 -19.41 2.28
CA THR A 53 2.47 -18.28 3.14
C THR A 53 3.69 -17.44 3.53
N PRO A 54 3.51 -16.14 3.82
CA PRO A 54 4.54 -15.34 4.47
C PRO A 54 5.07 -16.03 5.74
N LEU A 55 6.34 -15.78 6.06
CA LEU A 55 7.04 -16.32 7.22
C LEU A 55 6.45 -15.78 8.53
N VAL A 56 5.90 -14.57 8.52
CA VAL A 56 5.32 -13.92 9.69
C VAL A 56 3.80 -13.84 9.55
N TRP A 57 3.10 -14.44 10.51
CA TRP A 57 1.66 -14.28 10.64
C TRP A 57 1.28 -12.88 11.10
N ARG A 58 0.23 -12.34 10.47
CA ARG A 58 -0.22 -10.96 10.63
C ARG A 58 -1.69 -10.80 10.25
N VAL A 59 -2.34 -9.83 10.86
CA VAL A 59 -3.69 -9.38 10.48
C VAL A 59 -3.58 -7.99 9.86
N ASP A 60 -4.33 -7.79 8.76
CA ASP A 60 -4.50 -6.49 8.10
C ASP A 60 -3.23 -5.86 7.49
N PRO A 61 -2.29 -6.61 6.87
CA PRO A 61 -1.10 -5.98 6.30
C PRO A 61 -1.40 -5.13 5.06
N LEU A 62 -0.47 -4.25 4.76
CA LEU A 62 -0.36 -3.64 3.43
C LEU A 62 0.15 -4.69 2.45
N VAL A 63 -0.52 -4.81 1.30
CA VAL A 63 -0.08 -5.67 0.20
C VAL A 63 0.02 -4.85 -1.08
N ALA A 64 1.17 -4.89 -1.71
CA ALA A 64 1.44 -4.14 -2.93
C ALA A 64 2.27 -4.97 -3.90
N ILE A 65 2.12 -4.69 -5.19
CA ILE A 65 2.98 -5.27 -6.23
C ILE A 65 3.86 -4.20 -6.84
N ILE A 66 5.15 -4.52 -6.93
CA ILE A 66 6.19 -3.65 -7.43
C ILE A 66 7.10 -4.47 -8.34
N GLY A 67 7.03 -4.23 -9.66
CA GLY A 67 7.74 -5.06 -10.62
C GLY A 67 7.34 -6.55 -10.49
N SER A 68 8.32 -7.43 -10.32
CA SER A 68 8.10 -8.88 -10.11
C SER A 68 8.00 -9.29 -8.64
N HIS A 69 7.70 -8.35 -7.73
CA HIS A 69 7.63 -8.60 -6.30
C HIS A 69 6.25 -8.30 -5.72
N VAL A 70 5.76 -9.21 -4.87
CA VAL A 70 4.64 -8.96 -3.96
C VAL A 70 5.22 -8.58 -2.60
N VAL A 71 4.92 -7.38 -2.13
CA VAL A 71 5.36 -6.86 -0.83
C VAL A 71 4.21 -6.96 0.16
N VAL A 72 4.47 -7.58 1.31
CA VAL A 72 3.56 -7.67 2.45
C VAL A 72 4.21 -6.95 3.63
N ALA A 73 3.62 -5.84 4.08
CA ALA A 73 4.22 -4.96 5.07
C ALA A 73 3.27 -4.67 6.25
N GLY A 74 3.82 -4.66 7.46
CA GLY A 74 3.08 -4.32 8.67
C GLY A 74 1.97 -5.33 9.00
N GLY A 75 0.87 -4.81 9.56
CA GLY A 75 -0.18 -5.61 10.17
C GLY A 75 0.12 -5.95 11.63
N THR A 76 -0.92 -6.29 12.39
CA THR A 76 -0.76 -6.74 13.79
C THR A 76 -0.24 -8.16 13.77
N SER A 77 0.98 -8.39 14.25
CA SER A 77 1.51 -9.74 14.47
C SER A 77 1.02 -10.28 15.81
N ALA A 78 1.03 -11.61 15.98
CA ALA A 78 0.71 -12.25 17.26
C ALA A 78 1.70 -11.90 18.39
N PHE A 79 2.90 -11.41 18.03
CA PHE A 79 3.95 -11.03 18.96
C PHE A 79 4.13 -9.51 18.89
N GLU A 80 3.60 -8.80 19.89
CA GLU A 80 3.51 -7.34 19.87
C GLU A 80 4.86 -6.61 20.10
N ASP A 81 5.90 -7.34 20.50
CA ASP A 81 7.23 -6.75 20.80
C ASP A 81 8.17 -6.67 19.58
N ASP A 82 7.86 -7.35 18.47
CA ASP A 82 8.72 -7.35 17.29
C ASP A 82 8.39 -6.19 16.34
N PRO A 83 9.40 -5.51 15.74
CA PRO A 83 9.16 -4.49 14.75
C PRO A 83 8.31 -5.00 13.58
N PRO A 84 7.37 -4.20 13.07
CA PRO A 84 6.44 -4.60 12.02
C PRO A 84 7.16 -5.14 10.78
N ALA A 85 7.00 -6.44 10.55
CA ALA A 85 7.74 -7.17 9.52
C ALA A 85 7.39 -6.70 8.11
N VAL A 86 8.37 -6.77 7.21
CA VAL A 86 8.18 -6.56 5.77
C VAL A 86 8.76 -7.77 5.05
N GLU A 87 7.92 -8.40 4.25
CA GLU A 87 8.26 -9.60 3.49
C GLU A 87 8.00 -9.37 2.01
N MET A 88 8.87 -9.92 1.18
CA MET A 88 8.79 -9.76 -0.26
C MET A 88 8.82 -11.13 -0.92
N TYR A 89 7.80 -11.43 -1.73
CA TYR A 89 7.72 -12.63 -2.55
C TYR A 89 8.16 -12.30 -3.96
N ASN A 90 9.21 -12.96 -4.45
CA ASN A 90 9.66 -12.82 -5.83
C ASN A 90 8.87 -13.80 -6.72
N LEU A 91 8.18 -13.28 -7.74
CA LEU A 91 7.33 -14.06 -8.64
C LEU A 91 8.12 -15.03 -9.52
N ASP A 92 9.39 -14.71 -9.81
CA ASP A 92 10.26 -15.48 -10.68
C ASP A 92 10.93 -16.65 -9.93
N SER A 93 11.56 -16.36 -8.79
CA SER A 93 12.25 -17.36 -7.95
C SER A 93 11.29 -18.13 -7.04
N ARG A 94 10.07 -17.62 -6.85
CA ARG A 94 9.01 -18.17 -5.99
C ARG A 94 9.44 -18.30 -4.53
N LYS A 95 10.21 -17.33 -4.03
CA LYS A 95 10.72 -17.31 -2.65
C LYS A 95 10.33 -16.05 -1.92
N TRP A 96 10.12 -16.22 -0.61
CA TRP A 96 9.98 -15.13 0.34
C TRP A 96 11.34 -14.65 0.83
N GLU A 97 11.45 -13.35 1.05
CA GLU A 97 12.62 -12.70 1.60
C GLU A 97 12.21 -11.66 2.65
N MET A 98 12.93 -11.65 3.77
CA MET A 98 12.76 -10.62 4.80
C MET A 98 13.43 -9.31 4.35
N CYS A 99 12.74 -8.20 4.60
CA CYS A 99 13.22 -6.84 4.32
C CYS A 99 13.41 -6.04 5.62
N ARG A 100 13.93 -4.81 5.51
CA ARG A 100 13.96 -3.89 6.66
C ARG A 100 12.53 -3.64 7.17
N SER A 101 12.38 -3.75 8.49
CA SER A 101 11.09 -3.55 9.17
C SER A 101 10.49 -2.17 8.87
N MET A 102 9.16 -2.13 8.89
CA MET A 102 8.39 -0.93 8.60
C MET A 102 8.65 0.15 9.65
N PRO A 103 8.78 1.43 9.26
CA PRO A 103 9.01 2.52 10.19
C PRO A 103 7.91 2.59 11.26
N ALA A 104 8.31 2.71 12.54
CA ALA A 104 7.39 2.74 13.67
C ALA A 104 6.36 3.88 13.58
N ILE A 105 6.70 4.99 12.92
CA ILE A 105 5.78 6.12 12.68
C ILE A 105 4.53 5.73 11.87
N LEU A 106 4.60 4.67 11.07
CA LEU A 106 3.45 4.16 10.31
C LEU A 106 2.64 3.12 11.09
N VAL A 107 3.12 2.68 12.25
CA VAL A 107 2.52 1.62 13.07
C VAL A 107 1.99 2.16 14.39
N GLY A 108 2.53 3.29 14.89
CA GLY A 108 2.10 3.95 16.11
C GLY A 108 0.77 4.70 16.04
N SER A 109 0.04 4.63 14.92
CA SER A 109 -1.14 5.44 14.64
C SER A 109 -2.33 4.58 14.20
N ALA A 110 -2.95 3.87 15.17
CA ALA A 110 -4.27 3.22 15.01
C ALA A 110 -4.32 2.13 13.90
N PRO A 111 -5.46 1.45 13.64
CA PRO A 111 -5.51 0.30 12.73
C PRO A 111 -4.95 0.62 11.34
N THR A 112 -4.56 -0.41 10.59
CA THR A 112 -4.06 -0.33 9.21
C THR A 112 -4.98 0.43 8.24
N THR A 113 -6.25 0.62 8.62
CA THR A 113 -7.21 1.56 8.01
C THR A 113 -6.73 3.01 7.94
N CYS A 114 -5.75 3.41 8.75
CA CYS A 114 -5.12 4.73 8.75
C CYS A 114 -3.98 4.89 7.74
N LEU A 115 -3.68 3.87 6.92
CA LEU A 115 -2.63 3.93 5.90
C LEU A 115 -3.22 3.94 4.49
N SER A 116 -2.60 4.71 3.60
CA SER A 116 -2.87 4.72 2.16
C SER A 116 -1.60 4.37 1.41
N ILE A 117 -1.71 3.57 0.35
CA ILE A 117 -0.54 3.15 -0.43
C ILE A 117 -0.67 3.50 -1.90
N ALA A 118 0.47 3.79 -2.52
CA ALA A 118 0.61 3.95 -3.95
C ALA A 118 1.92 3.32 -4.42
N VAL A 119 1.97 2.89 -5.67
CA VAL A 119 3.21 2.45 -6.31
C VAL A 119 3.51 3.35 -7.49
N SER A 120 4.73 3.86 -7.52
CA SER A 120 5.24 4.69 -8.60
C SER A 120 6.73 4.47 -8.75
N LYS A 121 7.22 4.50 -10.00
CA LYS A 121 8.66 4.40 -10.34
C LYS A 121 9.39 3.24 -9.63
N GLY A 122 8.72 2.10 -9.45
CA GLY A 122 9.31 0.91 -8.82
C GLY A 122 9.45 1.01 -7.30
N GLN A 123 8.77 1.94 -6.64
CA GLN A 123 8.78 2.11 -5.18
C GLN A 123 7.36 2.09 -4.62
N LEU A 124 7.24 1.64 -3.37
CA LEU A 124 6.00 1.69 -2.61
C LEU A 124 5.99 2.92 -1.71
N PHE A 125 4.96 3.73 -1.84
CA PHE A 125 4.71 4.90 -1.00
C PHE A 125 3.64 4.53 0.01
N VAL A 126 3.91 4.80 1.28
CA VAL A 126 2.97 4.59 2.39
C VAL A 126 2.74 5.93 3.06
N LEU A 127 1.48 6.38 3.04
CA LEU A 127 1.01 7.61 3.65
C LEU A 127 0.21 7.27 4.91
N GLU A 128 0.55 7.89 6.03
CA GLU A 128 -0.34 7.92 7.19
C GLU A 128 -1.38 9.04 6.99
N LYS A 129 -2.65 8.66 6.98
CA LYS A 129 -3.74 9.49 6.44
C LYS A 129 -3.94 10.78 7.24
N LEU A 130 -3.72 10.79 8.55
CA LEU A 130 -4.06 11.93 9.42
C LEU A 130 -2.94 12.96 9.51
N SER A 131 -1.71 12.52 9.74
CA SER A 131 -0.51 13.35 9.78
C SER A 131 -0.07 13.80 8.39
N GLY A 132 -0.32 12.98 7.37
CA GLY A 132 0.21 13.20 6.02
C GLY A 132 1.68 12.82 5.88
N VAL A 133 2.27 12.11 6.85
CA VAL A 133 3.64 11.59 6.76
C VAL A 133 3.71 10.50 5.70
N ILE A 134 4.75 10.55 4.88
CA ILE A 134 5.06 9.53 3.88
C ILE A 134 6.36 8.82 4.21
N CYS A 135 6.36 7.50 4.08
CA CYS A 135 7.57 6.72 3.92
C CYS A 135 7.58 6.01 2.57
N THR A 136 8.77 5.70 2.08
CA THR A 136 8.98 5.00 0.81
C THR A 136 9.70 3.69 1.05
N PHE A 137 9.30 2.64 0.37
CA PHE A 137 9.98 1.36 0.37
C PHE A 137 10.57 1.08 -1.01
N ASP A 138 11.87 0.86 -1.04
CA ASP A 138 12.64 0.50 -2.22
C ASP A 138 12.86 -1.03 -2.19
N PRO A 139 12.18 -1.81 -3.05
CA PRO A 139 12.28 -3.28 -3.05
C PRO A 139 13.66 -3.78 -3.48
N GLU A 140 14.37 -3.05 -4.34
CA GLU A 140 15.72 -3.41 -4.79
C GLU A 140 16.73 -3.30 -3.64
N LYS A 141 16.62 -2.21 -2.86
CA LYS A 141 17.49 -1.99 -1.69
C LYS A 141 16.97 -2.67 -0.42
N LYS A 142 15.71 -3.12 -0.41
CA LYS A 142 14.99 -3.68 0.73
C LYS A 142 14.99 -2.75 1.95
N THR A 143 14.95 -1.44 1.69
CA THR A 143 15.10 -0.38 2.70
C THR A 143 14.00 0.65 2.60
N TRP A 144 13.76 1.36 3.70
CA TRP A 144 12.83 2.48 3.77
C TRP A 144 13.54 3.83 3.64
N GLY A 145 12.90 4.77 2.97
CA GLY A 145 13.22 6.20 2.96
C GLY A 145 12.14 7.03 3.67
N GLY A 146 12.51 8.22 4.12
CA GLY A 146 11.67 9.10 4.93
C GLY A 146 11.92 8.93 6.44
N PRO A 147 10.98 9.38 7.30
CA PRO A 147 9.69 9.97 6.97
C PRO A 147 9.81 11.35 6.29
N PHE A 148 8.89 11.65 5.38
CA PHE A 148 8.75 12.95 4.72
C PHE A 148 7.42 13.58 5.09
N ASN A 149 7.42 14.88 5.37
CA ASN A 149 6.20 15.66 5.55
C ASN A 149 5.92 16.40 4.25
N LEU A 150 4.76 16.13 3.63
CA LEU A 150 4.39 16.83 2.41
C LEU A 150 3.97 18.27 2.72
N HIS A 151 4.69 19.22 2.13
CA HIS A 151 4.29 20.61 2.18
C HIS A 151 3.14 20.87 1.20
N ARG A 152 1.97 21.20 1.73
CA ARG A 152 0.74 21.41 0.96
C ARG A 152 0.37 22.89 0.94
N PRO A 153 0.16 23.50 -0.24
CA PRO A 153 -0.38 24.84 -0.32
C PRO A 153 -1.89 24.83 -0.04
N GLY A 154 -2.37 25.78 0.77
CA GLY A 154 -3.80 26.01 1.00
C GLY A 154 -4.29 25.63 2.40
N PRO A 155 -5.61 25.39 2.55
CA PRO A 155 -6.25 25.19 3.85
C PRO A 155 -5.79 23.90 4.54
N SER A 156 -6.01 23.84 5.86
CA SER A 156 -5.75 22.65 6.67
C SER A 156 -6.44 21.41 6.11
N VAL A 157 -5.72 20.29 6.07
CA VAL A 157 -6.22 19.02 5.56
C VAL A 157 -6.44 18.05 6.72
N LEU A 158 -7.65 17.51 6.85
CA LEU A 158 -8.03 16.61 7.94
C LEU A 158 -7.47 15.20 7.74
N CYS A 159 -7.58 14.68 6.51
CA CYS A 159 -7.02 13.40 6.14
C CYS A 159 -6.64 13.40 4.66
N SER A 160 -5.69 12.53 4.30
CA SER A 160 -5.15 12.41 2.95
C SER A 160 -5.06 10.95 2.50
N LEU A 161 -5.20 10.74 1.21
CA LEU A 161 -4.96 9.50 0.49
C LEU A 161 -3.89 9.76 -0.56
N ILE A 162 -3.06 8.74 -0.82
CA ILE A 162 -2.10 8.78 -1.93
C ILE A 162 -2.50 7.74 -2.97
N THR A 163 -2.43 8.14 -4.23
CA THR A 163 -2.61 7.26 -5.38
C THR A 163 -1.56 7.58 -6.44
N GLY A 164 -1.31 6.64 -7.33
CA GLY A 164 -0.49 6.87 -8.52
C GLY A 164 -1.36 7.01 -9.77
N SER A 165 -0.80 7.60 -10.82
CA SER A 165 -1.38 7.65 -12.15
C SER A 165 -0.68 6.69 -13.12
N SER A 166 -1.29 6.46 -14.27
CA SER A 166 -0.72 5.63 -15.34
C SER A 166 0.62 6.17 -15.87
N ASP A 167 0.85 7.47 -15.81
CA ASP A 167 2.10 8.12 -16.21
C ASP A 167 3.14 8.20 -15.08
N GLY A 168 2.89 7.53 -13.95
CA GLY A 168 3.83 7.44 -12.83
C GLY A 168 3.88 8.68 -11.94
N ARG A 169 2.96 9.63 -12.08
CA ARG A 169 2.80 10.71 -11.09
C ARG A 169 2.16 10.16 -9.83
N LEU A 170 2.45 10.82 -8.71
CA LEU A 170 1.79 10.57 -7.44
C LEU A 170 0.85 11.73 -7.16
N ILE A 171 -0.36 11.38 -6.77
CA ILE A 171 -1.44 12.32 -6.50
C ILE A 171 -1.87 12.12 -5.06
N LEU A 172 -1.84 13.22 -4.31
CA LEU A 172 -2.42 13.31 -2.99
C LEU A 172 -3.85 13.83 -3.12
N VAL A 173 -4.77 13.16 -2.45
CA VAL A 173 -6.19 13.55 -2.37
C VAL A 173 -6.51 13.78 -0.90
N GLY A 174 -7.09 14.92 -0.53
CA GLY A 174 -7.30 15.24 0.88
C GLY A 174 -8.57 16.01 1.16
N LEU A 175 -9.14 15.79 2.35
CA LEU A 175 -10.31 16.53 2.84
C LEU A 175 -9.85 17.89 3.39
N MET A 176 -10.26 18.95 2.70
CA MET A 176 -9.93 20.32 3.07
C MET A 176 -10.92 20.85 4.12
N MET A 177 -10.39 21.47 5.17
CA MET A 177 -11.16 22.09 6.23
C MET A 177 -11.17 23.61 6.06
N GLY A 178 -12.30 24.25 6.32
CA GLY A 178 -12.40 25.71 6.33
C GLY A 178 -11.70 26.29 7.55
N GLU A 179 -10.88 27.33 7.36
CA GLU A 179 -10.09 27.96 8.42
C GLU A 179 -10.91 28.56 9.57
N VAL A 180 -12.17 28.94 9.31
CA VAL A 180 -13.02 29.67 10.26
C VAL A 180 -14.16 28.81 10.81
N THR A 181 -14.66 27.87 10.01
CA THR A 181 -15.93 27.17 10.28
C THR A 181 -15.76 25.73 10.75
N ASP A 182 -14.53 25.21 10.82
CA ASP A 182 -14.21 23.79 11.06
C ASP A 182 -15.07 22.83 10.22
N SER A 183 -15.52 23.29 9.05
CA SER A 183 -16.38 22.54 8.14
C SER A 183 -15.57 22.01 6.97
N ILE A 184 -15.91 20.82 6.49
CA ILE A 184 -15.33 20.27 5.25
C ILE A 184 -15.74 21.18 4.09
N GLN A 185 -14.76 21.75 3.38
CA GLN A 185 -14.99 22.59 2.20
C GLN A 185 -15.01 21.77 0.90
N GLY A 186 -14.40 20.60 0.92
CA GLY A 186 -14.34 19.71 -0.22
C GLY A 186 -13.08 18.87 -0.24
N ILE A 187 -12.76 18.37 -1.43
CA ILE A 187 -11.63 17.49 -1.67
C ILE A 187 -10.60 18.23 -2.52
N GLY A 188 -9.38 18.36 -2.02
CA GLY A 188 -8.25 18.90 -2.77
C GLY A 188 -7.45 17.79 -3.45
N LEU A 189 -6.87 18.10 -4.60
CA LEU A 189 -5.95 17.23 -5.32
C LEU A 189 -4.61 17.95 -5.52
N TRP A 190 -3.52 17.27 -5.20
CA TRP A 190 -2.17 17.77 -5.38
C TRP A 190 -1.27 16.73 -6.04
N GLU A 191 -0.42 17.17 -6.96
CA GLU A 191 0.68 16.37 -7.49
C GLU A 191 1.84 16.39 -6.49
N VAL A 192 2.36 15.21 -6.13
CA VAL A 192 3.43 15.05 -5.15
C VAL A 192 4.79 15.02 -5.86
N ASN A 193 5.64 15.97 -5.52
CA ASN A 193 7.06 15.91 -5.86
C ASN A 193 7.82 15.21 -4.73
N CYS A 194 8.27 13.98 -4.97
CA CYS A 194 8.97 13.19 -3.96
C CYS A 194 10.42 13.61 -3.74
N GLU A 195 11.02 14.36 -4.67
CA GLU A 195 12.40 14.86 -4.52
C GLU A 195 12.44 16.06 -3.58
N THR A 196 11.43 16.95 -3.68
CA THR A 196 11.36 18.16 -2.85
C THR A 196 10.41 18.03 -1.67
N SER A 197 9.59 16.97 -1.61
CA SER A 197 8.49 16.81 -0.65
C SER A 197 7.42 17.90 -0.73
N ASP A 198 7.31 18.59 -1.88
CA ASP A 198 6.29 19.61 -2.12
C ASP A 198 5.09 19.06 -2.88
N CYS A 199 3.93 19.66 -2.64
CA CYS A 199 2.70 19.39 -3.35
C CYS A 199 2.31 20.56 -4.25
N LYS A 200 2.03 20.28 -5.53
CA LYS A 200 1.48 21.26 -6.47
C LYS A 200 -0.03 21.06 -6.63
N ALA A 201 -0.83 22.09 -6.36
CA ALA A 201 -2.27 22.02 -6.51
C ALA A 201 -2.68 21.67 -7.96
N MET A 202 -3.56 20.68 -8.11
CA MET A 202 -4.10 20.23 -9.39
C MET A 202 -5.56 20.63 -9.58
N GLY A 203 -6.32 20.72 -8.49
CA GLY A 203 -7.73 21.08 -8.52
C GLY A 203 -8.43 20.80 -7.19
N ASN A 204 -9.72 21.12 -7.15
CA ASN A 204 -10.60 20.84 -6.03
C ASN A 204 -11.96 20.31 -6.51
N MET A 205 -12.64 19.57 -5.64
CA MET A 205 -14.02 19.16 -5.79
C MET A 205 -14.82 19.74 -4.62
N PRO A 206 -16.01 20.33 -4.87
CA PRO A 206 -16.85 20.85 -3.80
C PRO A 206 -17.32 19.70 -2.88
N GLY A 207 -17.41 20.00 -1.57
CA GLY A 207 -17.95 19.11 -0.55
C GLY A 207 -19.46 19.17 -0.41
#